data_AF-A0A3N4LI90-F1
#
_entry.id   AF-A0A3N4LI90-F1
#
_cell.length_a   1.000
_cell.length_b   1.000
_cell.length_c   1.000
_cell.angle_alpha   90.00
_cell.angle_beta   90.00
_cell.angle_gamma   90.00
#
_symmetry.space_group_name_H-M   'P 1'
#
loop_
_entity.id
_entity.type
_entity.pdbx_description
1 polymer ?
#
loop_
_entity_poly.entity_id
_entity_poly.type
_entity_poly.pdbx_seq_one_letter_code
_entity_poly.pdbx_strand_id
1 'polypeptide(L)'
;MWERAIGNTFGATVFSSYGGFWICWALIETGGLGLIDGYAWYFLAGWFIFTTICLFFTLKSTLAFFSLFFLLDITFLLLTVAHLQQGTDSSLNAAVTKDVGIFGLITAFITW
;
A
#
# COMPACT_ATOMS: atom_id res chain seq x y z
N MET A 1 1.87 9.61 15.60
CA MET A 1 1.77 10.76 16.55
C MET A 1 3.07 11.05 17.29
N TRP A 2 3.82 10.04 17.73
CA TRP A 2 5.12 10.25 18.41
C TRP A 2 6.17 10.97 17.55
N GLU A 3 6.22 10.67 16.26
CA GLU A 3 7.06 11.41 15.30
C GLU A 3 6.74 12.92 15.24
N ARG A 4 5.48 13.33 15.48
CA ARG A 4 5.12 14.75 15.53
C ARG A 4 5.69 15.42 16.79
N ALA A 5 5.78 14.70 17.91
CA ALA A 5 6.35 15.22 19.15
C ALA A 5 7.86 15.50 19.03
N ILE A 6 8.57 14.78 18.17
CA ILE A 6 10.00 14.99 17.88
C ILE A 6 10.25 15.85 16.63
N GLY A 7 9.20 16.48 16.06
CA GLY A 7 9.32 17.37 14.90
C GLY A 7 9.47 16.68 13.53
N ASN A 8 9.30 15.36 13.46
CA ASN A 8 9.33 14.62 12.20
C ASN A 8 7.93 14.57 11.54
N THR A 9 7.64 15.58 10.72
CA THR A 9 6.36 15.70 9.99
C THR A 9 6.15 14.56 8.99
N PHE A 10 7.21 14.10 8.32
CA PHE A 10 7.13 13.03 7.33
C PHE A 10 6.74 11.71 8.00
N GLY A 11 7.50 11.29 9.02
CA GLY A 11 7.22 10.06 9.79
C GLY A 11 5.84 10.11 10.44
N ALA A 12 5.44 11.26 10.98
CA ALA A 12 4.12 11.43 11.58
C ALA A 12 2.98 11.21 10.59
N THR A 13 3.16 11.65 9.34
CA THR A 13 2.16 11.48 8.27
C THR A 13 2.12 10.03 7.83
N VAL A 14 3.28 9.49 7.45
CA VAL A 14 3.43 8.13 6.92
C VAL A 14 2.91 7.07 7.89
N PHE A 15 3.36 7.07 9.14
CA PHE A 15 2.98 6.01 10.09
C PHE A 15 1.51 6.07 10.48
N SER A 16 0.96 7.28 10.63
CA SER A 16 -0.47 7.43 10.92
C SER A 16 -1.33 7.06 9.72
N SER A 17 -0.91 7.40 8.50
CA SER A 17 -1.60 7.01 7.26
C SER A 17 -1.59 5.49 7.07
N TYR A 18 -0.43 4.82 7.11
CA TYR A 18 -0.38 3.36 6.93
C TYR A 18 -1.08 2.56 8.04
N GLY A 19 -1.15 3.09 9.27
CA GLY A 19 -2.01 2.52 10.31
C GLY A 19 -3.49 2.60 9.94
N GLY A 20 -3.94 3.73 9.40
CA GLY A 20 -5.29 3.91 8.88
C GLY A 20 -5.58 3.02 7.67
N PHE A 21 -4.61 2.84 6.76
CA PHE A 21 -4.71 1.93 5.61
C PHE A 21 -5.15 0.53 6.04
N TRP A 22 -4.45 -0.08 7.00
CA TRP A 22 -4.74 -1.44 7.43
C TRP A 22 -6.12 -1.60 8.07
N ILE A 23 -6.57 -0.60 8.83
CA ILE A 23 -7.90 -0.58 9.43
C ILE A 23 -8.97 -0.49 8.32
N CYS A 24 -8.81 0.44 7.38
CA CYS A 24 -9.71 0.57 6.24
C CYS A 24 -9.73 -0.71 5.40
N TRP A 25 -8.56 -1.28 5.09
CA TRP A 25 -8.46 -2.51 4.30
C TRP A 25 -9.16 -3.69 4.98
N ALA A 26 -8.97 -3.87 6.29
CA ALA A 26 -9.68 -4.90 7.05
C ALA A 26 -11.22 -4.72 7.00
N LEU A 27 -11.70 -3.49 7.03
CA LEU A 27 -13.13 -3.18 6.93
C LEU A 27 -13.70 -3.43 5.52
N ILE A 28 -12.89 -3.20 4.47
CA ILE A 28 -13.25 -3.53 3.08
C ILE A 28 -13.40 -5.04 2.94
N GLU A 29 -12.39 -5.81 3.36
CA GLU A 29 -12.36 -7.27 3.23
C GLU A 29 -13.44 -7.98 4.06
N THR A 30 -13.80 -7.43 5.22
CA THR A 30 -14.87 -7.99 6.07
C THR A 30 -16.28 -7.57 5.62
N GLY A 31 -16.40 -6.75 4.58
CA GLY A 31 -17.68 -6.20 4.10
C GLY A 31 -18.32 -5.17 5.05
N GLY A 32 -17.61 -4.73 6.09
CA GLY A 32 -18.12 -3.82 7.12
C GLY A 32 -18.48 -2.41 6.62
N LEU A 33 -18.02 -2.03 5.43
CA LEU A 33 -18.29 -0.74 4.80
C LEU A 33 -19.42 -0.78 3.74
N GLY A 34 -19.96 -1.97 3.43
CA GLY A 34 -20.99 -2.11 2.39
C GLY A 34 -20.55 -1.64 1.00
N LEU A 35 -19.25 -1.65 0.72
CA LEU A 35 -18.72 -1.33 -0.60
C LEU A 35 -19.05 -2.47 -1.57
N ILE A 36 -19.35 -2.08 -2.81
CA ILE A 36 -19.64 -3.03 -3.88
C ILE A 36 -18.32 -3.73 -4.26
N ASP A 37 -18.37 -5.06 -4.42
CA ASP A 37 -17.25 -5.85 -4.93
C ASP A 37 -16.79 -5.28 -6.27
N GLY A 38 -15.47 -5.05 -6.41
CA GLY A 38 -14.87 -4.53 -7.64
C GLY A 38 -14.49 -3.04 -7.62
N TYR A 39 -14.72 -2.31 -6.52
CA TYR A 39 -14.23 -0.92 -6.38
C TYR A 39 -12.99 -0.77 -5.49
N ALA A 40 -12.48 -1.88 -4.94
CA ALA A 40 -11.28 -1.89 -4.07
C ALA A 40 -10.04 -1.33 -4.78
N TRP A 41 -9.95 -1.46 -6.10
CA TRP A 41 -8.84 -0.91 -6.88
C TRP A 41 -8.76 0.61 -6.85
N TYR A 42 -9.88 1.34 -6.68
CA TYR A 42 -9.84 2.81 -6.54
C TYR A 42 -9.14 3.23 -5.26
N PHE A 43 -9.43 2.52 -4.17
CA PHE A 43 -8.77 2.72 -2.88
C PHE A 43 -7.27 2.45 -3.02
N LEU A 44 -6.90 1.30 -3.61
CA LEU A 44 -5.50 0.91 -3.83
C LEU A 44 -4.75 1.85 -4.78
N ALA A 45 -5.41 2.35 -5.84
CA ALA A 45 -4.83 3.33 -6.75
C ALA A 45 -4.53 4.67 -6.05
N GLY A 46 -5.41 5.11 -5.14
CA GLY A 46 -5.17 6.26 -4.29
C GLY A 46 -3.95 6.07 -3.39
N TRP A 47 -3.79 4.88 -2.81
CA TRP A 47 -2.62 4.52 -2.01
C TRP A 47 -1.33 4.40 -2.82
N PHE A 48 -1.39 3.91 -4.05
CA PHE A 48 -0.27 3.95 -4.99
C PHE A 48 0.20 5.40 -5.21
N ILE A 49 -0.70 6.31 -5.58
CA ILE A 49 -0.36 7.73 -5.80
C ILE A 49 0.25 8.36 -4.54
N PHE A 50 -0.35 8.11 -3.37
CA PHE A 50 0.17 8.60 -2.09
C PHE A 50 1.58 8.07 -1.80
N THR A 51 1.81 6.77 -2.04
CA THR A 51 3.10 6.11 -1.81
C THR A 51 4.16 6.62 -2.78
N THR A 52 3.81 6.84 -4.04
CA THR A 52 4.70 7.43 -5.05
C THR A 52 5.13 8.84 -4.65
N ILE A 53 4.22 9.67 -4.13
CA ILE A 53 4.58 11.01 -3.61
C ILE A 53 5.56 10.88 -2.43
N CYS A 54 5.31 9.94 -1.52
CA CYS A 54 6.20 9.68 -0.40
C CYS A 54 7.59 9.20 -0.86
N LEU A 55 7.66 8.35 -1.90
CA LEU A 55 8.90 7.88 -2.52
C LEU A 55 9.77 9.04 -3.03
N PHE A 56 9.17 10.04 -3.67
CA PHE A 56 9.93 11.22 -4.09
C PHE A 56 10.54 12.00 -2.91
N PHE A 57 9.85 12.03 -1.76
CA PHE A 57 10.39 12.65 -0.54
C PHE A 57 11.47 11.80 0.16
N THR A 58 11.62 10.51 -0.18
CA THR A 58 12.68 9.67 0.37
C THR A 58 13.95 9.61 -0.48
N LEU A 59 14.00 10.30 -1.63
CA LEU A 59 15.19 10.33 -2.53
C LEU A 59 16.47 10.84 -1.88
N LYS A 60 16.37 11.69 -0.85
CA LYS A 60 17.53 12.17 -0.06
C LYS A 60 17.71 11.45 1.28
N SER A 61 16.92 10.41 1.54
CA SER A 61 16.99 9.60 2.76
C SER A 61 18.04 8.48 2.63
N THR A 62 18.13 7.61 3.64
CA THR A 62 18.97 6.41 3.60
C THR A 62 18.48 5.45 2.51
N LEU A 63 19.41 4.66 1.96
CA LEU A 63 19.09 3.67 0.93
C LEU A 63 18.04 2.66 1.41
N ALA A 64 18.09 2.25 2.69
CA ALA A 64 17.11 1.35 3.27
C ALA A 64 15.70 1.95 3.27
N PHE A 65 15.58 3.22 3.69
CA PHE A 65 14.29 3.91 3.76
C PHE A 65 13.71 4.20 2.37
N PHE A 66 14.56 4.56 1.40
CA PHE A 66 14.15 4.70 0.00
C PHE A 66 13.68 3.36 -0.58
N SER A 67 14.46 2.29 -0.37
CA SER A 67 14.14 0.94 -0.88
C SER A 67 12.81 0.41 -0.34
N LEU A 68 12.49 0.71 0.93
CA LEU A 68 11.21 0.38 1.53
C LEU A 68 10.05 0.99 0.76
N PHE A 69 10.09 2.31 0.52
CA PHE A 69 9.02 2.98 -0.21
C PHE A 69 8.94 2.54 -1.66
N PHE A 70 10.08 2.23 -2.30
CA PHE A 70 10.11 1.79 -3.68
C PHE A 70 9.43 0.44 -3.86
N LEU A 71 9.75 -0.53 -3.00
CA LEU A 71 9.15 -1.86 -3.06
C LEU A 71 7.68 -1.84 -2.62
N LEU A 72 7.34 -1.00 -1.65
CA LEU A 72 5.96 -0.78 -1.24
C LEU A 72 5.13 -0.15 -2.37
N ASP A 73 5.68 0.81 -3.11
CA ASP A 73 5.04 1.45 -4.27
C ASP A 73 4.74 0.43 -5.37
N ILE A 74 5.71 -0.44 -5.69
CA ILE A 74 5.49 -1.56 -6.62
C ILE A 74 4.42 -2.51 -6.10
N THR A 75 4.42 -2.82 -4.79
CA THR A 75 3.41 -3.69 -4.19
C THR A 75 2.01 -3.10 -4.36
N PHE A 76 1.80 -1.80 -4.10
CA PHE A 76 0.52 -1.12 -4.30
C PHE A 76 0.10 -1.05 -5.77
N LEU A 77 1.05 -0.83 -6.68
CA LEU A 77 0.79 -0.86 -8.12
C LEU A 77 0.27 -2.23 -8.55
N LEU A 78 0.96 -3.30 -8.15
CA LEU A 78 0.55 -4.67 -8.48
C LEU A 78 -0.79 -5.05 -7.82
N LEU A 79 -1.04 -4.60 -6.59
CA LEU A 79 -2.33 -4.80 -5.90
C LEU A 79 -3.48 -4.15 -6.65
N THR A 80 -3.25 -2.93 -7.14
CA THR A 80 -4.20 -2.16 -7.94
C THR A 80 -4.50 -2.87 -9.25
N VAL A 81 -3.46 -3.35 -9.97
CA VAL A 81 -3.61 -4.10 -11.22
C VAL A 81 -4.37 -5.42 -10.99
N ALA A 82 -4.07 -6.14 -9.90
CA ALA A 82 -4.75 -7.39 -9.57
C ALA A 82 -6.26 -7.16 -9.41
N HIS A 83 -6.67 -6.13 -8.67
CA HIS A 83 -8.09 -5.80 -8.45
C HIS A 83 -8.75 -5.13 -9.66
N LEU A 84 -7.99 -4.45 -10.52
CA LEU A 84 -8.48 -3.92 -11.80
C LEU A 84 -8.82 -5.04 -12.80
N GLN A 85 -8.05 -6.12 -12.77
CA GLN A 85 -8.26 -7.29 -13.64
C GLN A 85 -9.26 -8.29 -13.08
N GLN A 86 -9.93 -7.97 -11.97
CA GLN A 86 -10.95 -8.83 -11.38
C GLN A 86 -12.06 -9.06 -12.39
N GLY A 87 -12.20 -10.32 -12.85
CA GLY A 87 -13.19 -10.70 -13.84
C GLY A 87 -14.61 -10.77 -13.26
N THR A 88 -15.59 -11.09 -14.11
CA THR A 88 -17.02 -11.22 -13.72
C THR A 88 -17.26 -12.25 -12.61
N ASP A 89 -16.36 -13.22 -12.45
CA ASP A 89 -16.42 -14.25 -11.39
C ASP A 89 -15.76 -13.82 -10.07
N SER A 90 -15.48 -12.52 -9.88
CA SER A 90 -14.77 -11.96 -8.72
C SER A 90 -13.39 -12.55 -8.45
N SER A 91 -12.84 -13.34 -9.38
CA SER A 91 -11.54 -13.98 -9.24
C SER A 91 -10.40 -13.06 -9.70
N LEU A 92 -9.35 -12.99 -8.88
CA LEU A 92 -8.13 -12.24 -9.18
C LEU A 92 -7.20 -13.08 -10.08
N ASN A 93 -6.44 -12.41 -10.94
CA ASN A 93 -5.44 -13.07 -11.77
C ASN A 93 -4.35 -13.70 -10.88
N ALA A 94 -4.22 -15.03 -10.93
CA ALA A 94 -3.31 -15.79 -10.07
C ALA A 94 -1.83 -15.42 -10.30
N ALA A 95 -1.44 -15.06 -11.53
CA ALA A 95 -0.06 -14.66 -11.81
C ALA A 95 0.28 -13.33 -11.12
N VAL A 96 -0.56 -12.32 -11.31
CA VAL A 96 -0.36 -10.98 -10.71
C VAL A 96 -0.43 -11.06 -9.18
N THR A 97 -1.36 -11.85 -8.64
CA THR A 97 -1.51 -12.04 -7.19
C THR A 97 -0.28 -12.71 -6.57
N LYS A 98 0.37 -13.62 -7.30
CA LYS A 98 1.63 -14.23 -6.86
C LYS A 98 2.77 -13.20 -6.85
N ASP A 99 2.88 -12.37 -7.88
CA ASP A 99 3.90 -11.32 -7.96
C ASP A 99 3.74 -10.30 -6.83
N VAL A 100 2.49 -9.88 -6.57
CA VAL A 100 2.11 -9.08 -5.39
C VAL A 100 2.67 -9.70 -4.11
N GLY A 101 2.42 -10.99 -3.88
CA GLY A 101 2.82 -11.66 -2.64
C GLY A 101 4.33 -11.68 -2.46
N ILE A 102 5.08 -11.89 -3.54
CA ILE A 102 6.55 -11.88 -3.52
C ILE A 102 7.07 -10.48 -3.15
N PHE A 103 6.60 -9.43 -3.85
CA PHE A 103 7.02 -8.06 -3.55
C PHE A 103 6.60 -7.60 -2.15
N GLY A 104 5.42 -8.01 -1.69
CA GLY A 104 4.94 -7.74 -0.33
C GLY A 104 5.82 -8.40 0.74
N LEU A 105 6.24 -9.65 0.53
CA LEU A 105 7.16 -10.34 1.44
C LEU A 105 8.53 -9.66 1.49
N ILE A 106 9.11 -9.31 0.34
CA ILE A 106 10.39 -8.58 0.28
C ILE A 106 10.27 -7.24 1.03
N THR A 107 9.17 -6.52 0.83
CA THR A 107 8.89 -5.25 1.51
C THR A 107 8.81 -5.44 3.03
N ALA A 108 8.12 -6.48 3.49
CA ALA A 108 8.01 -6.81 4.92
C ALA A 108 9.38 -7.11 5.55
N PHE A 109 10.25 -7.85 4.86
CA PHE A 109 11.60 -8.15 5.35
C PHE A 109 12.50 -6.92 5.43
N ILE A 110 12.42 -5.99 4.48
CA ILE A 110 13.25 -4.77 4.48
C ILE A 110 12.76 -3.74 5.52
N THR A 111 11.50 -3.83 5.93
CA THR A 111 10.90 -2.91 6.90
C THR A 111 11.30 -3.20 8.35
N TRP A 112 11.85 -4.39 8.63
CA TRP A 112 12.27 -4.83 9.97
C TRP A 112 13.76 -4.58 10.20
#